data_AF-A0A1M3P544-F1
#
_entry.id   AF-A0A1M3P544-F1
#
_cell.length_a   1.000
_cell.length_b   1.000
_cell.length_c   1.000
_cell.angle_alpha   90.00
_cell.angle_beta   90.00
_cell.angle_gamma   90.00
#
_symmetry.space_group_name_H-M   'P 1'
#
loop_
_entity.id
_entity.type
_entity.pdbx_description
1 polymer ?
#
loop_
_entity_poly.entity_id
_entity_poly.type
_entity_poly.pdbx_seq_one_letter_code
_entity_poly.pdbx_strand_id
1 'polypeptide(L)'
;MTIIKTERNRVHAHAIGDDDVFVRISLLGYDEAGARVVRHLRYEPITEYQAAVDWAVSMADVMAHPIHVVPLNGDDMRESSRFLPICEAVARMTDQERGEMRRGIVQSMCEVMRDCDDWRVRADAYDILRQLKVTYES
;
A
#
# COMPACT_ATOMS: atom_id res chain seq x y z
N MET A 1 -1.25 -16.97 -9.90
CA MET A 1 -2.40 -16.09 -10.21
C MET A 1 -3.58 -16.98 -10.61
N THR A 2 -4.68 -16.86 -9.88
CA THR A 2 -5.94 -17.54 -10.13
C THR A 2 -6.88 -16.60 -10.90
N ILE A 3 -7.57 -17.13 -11.91
CA ILE A 3 -8.59 -16.36 -12.66
C ILE A 3 -9.97 -16.87 -12.24
N ILE A 4 -10.74 -16.02 -11.59
CA ILE A 4 -12.12 -16.31 -11.17
C ILE A 4 -13.04 -15.72 -12.23
N LYS A 5 -13.78 -16.57 -12.94
CA LYS A 5 -14.76 -16.13 -13.95
C LYS A 5 -16.07 -15.77 -13.27
N THR A 6 -16.65 -14.65 -13.66
CA THR A 6 -18.02 -14.23 -13.30
C THR A 6 -18.90 -14.32 -14.54
N GLU A 7 -20.17 -13.88 -14.47
CA GLU A 7 -21.12 -14.07 -15.58
C GLU A 7 -20.71 -13.29 -16.84
N ARG A 8 -20.13 -12.11 -16.66
CA ARG A 8 -19.81 -11.15 -17.72
C ARG A 8 -18.35 -10.67 -17.72
N ASN A 9 -17.59 -11.04 -16.70
CA ASN A 9 -16.21 -10.59 -16.53
C ASN A 9 -15.35 -11.63 -15.78
N ARG A 10 -14.22 -11.20 -15.22
CA ARG A 10 -13.30 -12.03 -14.42
C ARG A 10 -12.51 -11.20 -13.42
N VAL A 11 -12.08 -11.87 -12.36
CA VAL A 11 -11.13 -11.34 -11.37
C VAL A 11 -9.79 -12.06 -11.53
N HIS A 12 -8.71 -11.30 -11.54
CA HIS A 12 -7.34 -11.81 -11.47
C HIS A 12 -6.87 -11.74 -10.01
N ALA A 13 -6.94 -12.85 -9.29
CA ALA A 13 -6.50 -12.98 -7.92
C ALA A 13 -5.06 -13.51 -7.90
N HIS A 14 -4.10 -12.66 -7.52
CA HIS A 14 -2.70 -13.06 -7.41
C HIS A 14 -2.48 -13.89 -6.14
N ALA A 15 -1.62 -14.91 -6.19
CA ALA A 15 -1.42 -15.79 -5.04
C ALA A 15 -0.71 -15.02 -3.91
N ILE A 16 -1.08 -15.32 -2.66
CA ILE A 16 -0.42 -14.78 -1.47
C ILE A 16 0.92 -15.50 -1.29
N GLY A 17 1.98 -14.75 -1.05
CA GLY A 17 3.28 -15.20 -0.55
C GLY A 17 3.41 -15.05 0.97
N ASP A 18 4.37 -15.76 1.56
CA ASP A 18 4.57 -15.80 3.02
C ASP A 18 5.00 -14.45 3.62
N ASP A 19 5.53 -13.54 2.80
CA ASP A 19 6.04 -12.21 3.17
C ASP A 19 5.12 -11.06 2.74
N ASP A 20 3.97 -11.37 2.15
CA ASP A 20 2.97 -10.35 1.80
C ASP A 20 2.38 -9.71 3.06
N VAL A 21 2.30 -8.38 3.04
CA VAL A 21 1.84 -7.58 4.19
C VAL A 21 0.59 -6.77 3.88
N PHE A 22 0.33 -6.47 2.60
CA PHE A 22 -0.84 -5.74 2.16
C PHE A 22 -1.53 -6.42 0.98
N VAL A 23 -2.81 -6.11 0.79
CA VAL A 23 -3.56 -6.40 -0.42
C VAL A 23 -4.05 -5.10 -1.05
N ARG A 24 -4.02 -5.04 -2.39
CA ARG A 24 -4.49 -3.90 -3.17
C ARG A 24 -5.38 -4.36 -4.30
N ILE A 25 -6.52 -3.69 -4.44
CA ILE A 25 -7.39 -3.81 -5.62
C ILE A 25 -6.97 -2.80 -6.68
N SER A 26 -6.76 -3.26 -7.90
CA SER A 26 -6.44 -2.43 -9.05
C SER A 26 -7.53 -2.52 -10.11
N LEU A 27 -8.05 -1.36 -10.50
CA LEU A 27 -9.08 -1.17 -11.50
C LEU A 27 -8.42 -0.64 -12.78
N LEU A 28 -8.68 -1.33 -13.89
CA LEU A 28 -8.20 -0.94 -15.21
C LEU A 28 -9.27 -0.15 -15.94
N GLY A 29 -8.87 0.88 -16.67
CA GLY A 29 -9.78 1.68 -17.49
C GLY A 29 -9.04 2.56 -18.47
N TYR A 30 -9.76 3.54 -19.00
CA TYR A 30 -9.25 4.57 -19.89
C TYR A 30 -9.62 5.95 -19.35
N ASP A 31 -8.76 6.95 -19.56
CA ASP A 31 -9.10 8.34 -19.30
C ASP A 31 -9.90 8.97 -20.46
N GLU A 32 -10.26 10.24 -20.32
CA GLU A 32 -11.04 10.99 -21.33
C GLU A 32 -10.31 11.11 -22.68
N ALA A 33 -8.97 11.02 -22.69
CA ALA A 33 -8.15 11.03 -23.90
C ALA A 33 -7.99 9.63 -24.53
N GLY A 34 -8.57 8.60 -23.91
CA GLY A 34 -8.47 7.20 -24.35
C GLY A 34 -7.15 6.52 -23.98
N ALA A 35 -6.32 7.12 -23.12
CA ALA A 35 -5.13 6.48 -22.62
C ALA A 35 -5.48 5.48 -21.51
N ARG A 36 -4.81 4.32 -21.51
CA ARG A 36 -5.03 3.30 -20.49
C ARG A 36 -4.54 3.81 -19.13
N VAL A 37 -5.42 3.77 -18.14
CA VAL A 37 -5.11 4.18 -16.76
C VAL A 37 -5.37 3.04 -15.78
N VAL A 38 -4.63 3.06 -14.68
CA VAL A 38 -4.84 2.16 -13.55
C VAL A 38 -5.23 3.00 -12.35
N ARG A 39 -6.31 2.62 -11.67
CA ARG A 39 -6.70 3.19 -10.39
C ARG A 39 -6.56 2.13 -9.32
N HIS A 40 -5.97 2.52 -8.20
CA HIS A 40 -5.82 1.65 -7.04
C HIS A 40 -6.81 2.08 -5.98
N LEU A 41 -7.51 1.11 -5.39
CA LEU A 41 -8.23 1.35 -4.14
C LEU A 41 -7.23 1.38 -2.97
N ARG A 42 -7.75 1.63 -1.76
CA ARG A 42 -6.95 1.65 -0.54
C ARG A 42 -6.20 0.31 -0.38
N TYR A 43 -4.98 0.42 0.16
CA TYR A 43 -4.20 -0.73 0.62
C TYR A 43 -4.79 -1.21 1.94
N GLU A 44 -5.15 -2.49 2.01
CA GLU A 44 -5.67 -3.14 3.22
C GLU A 44 -4.64 -4.16 3.74
N PRO A 45 -4.66 -4.53 5.03
CA PRO A 45 -3.81 -5.59 5.57
C PRO A 45 -3.99 -6.91 4.81
N ILE A 46 -2.95 -7.73 4.68
CA ILE A 46 -3.05 -9.02 3.97
C ILE A 46 -4.09 -9.98 4.57
N THR A 47 -4.44 -9.81 5.86
CA THR A 47 -5.53 -10.55 6.52
C THR A 47 -6.89 -10.32 5.85
N GLU A 48 -7.07 -9.21 5.15
CA GLU A 48 -8.28 -8.85 4.41
C GLU A 48 -8.27 -9.37 2.96
N TYR A 49 -7.29 -10.19 2.57
CA TYR A 49 -7.16 -10.68 1.19
C TYR A 49 -8.45 -11.33 0.68
N GLN A 50 -9.03 -12.24 1.45
CA GLN A 50 -10.24 -12.94 0.99
C GLN A 50 -11.43 -11.99 0.86
N ALA A 51 -11.59 -11.05 1.79
CA ALA A 51 -12.63 -10.01 1.70
C ALA A 51 -12.44 -9.13 0.44
N ALA A 52 -11.19 -8.82 0.09
CA ALA A 52 -10.87 -8.10 -1.16
C ALA A 52 -11.21 -8.93 -2.41
N VAL A 53 -10.95 -10.24 -2.40
CA VAL A 53 -11.35 -11.15 -3.48
C VAL A 53 -12.86 -11.22 -3.62
N ASP A 54 -13.59 -11.40 -2.52
CA ASP A 54 -15.05 -11.52 -2.51
C ASP A 54 -15.72 -10.23 -3.01
N TRP A 55 -15.22 -9.08 -2.55
CA TRP A 55 -15.65 -7.78 -3.07
C TRP A 55 -15.39 -7.67 -4.57
N ALA A 56 -14.19 -8.04 -5.03
CA ALA A 56 -13.84 -7.96 -6.45
C ALA A 56 -14.74 -8.86 -7.30
N VAL A 57 -15.07 -10.07 -6.84
CA VAL A 57 -15.99 -10.97 -7.53
C VAL A 57 -17.39 -10.36 -7.60
N SER A 58 -17.88 -9.76 -6.51
CA SER A 58 -19.20 -9.11 -6.47
C SER A 58 -19.33 -7.92 -7.43
N MET A 59 -18.22 -7.25 -7.74
CA MET A 59 -18.18 -6.07 -8.59
C MET A 59 -17.81 -6.38 -10.04
N ALA A 60 -17.22 -7.53 -10.33
CA ALA A 60 -16.61 -7.79 -11.64
C ALA A 60 -17.61 -7.64 -12.80
N ASP A 61 -18.85 -8.10 -12.64
CA ASP A 61 -19.85 -8.10 -13.73
C ASP A 61 -20.38 -6.70 -14.10
N VAL A 62 -20.20 -5.71 -13.23
CA VAL A 62 -20.58 -4.31 -13.52
C VAL A 62 -19.40 -3.47 -14.00
N MET A 63 -18.19 -4.04 -14.06
CA MET A 63 -16.99 -3.35 -14.53
C MET A 63 -16.72 -3.65 -16.01
N ALA A 64 -16.20 -2.65 -16.73
CA ALA A 64 -15.82 -2.81 -18.14
C ALA A 64 -14.56 -3.67 -18.35
N HIS A 65 -13.71 -3.80 -17.32
CA HIS A 65 -12.45 -4.52 -17.38
C HIS A 65 -12.27 -5.45 -16.16
N PRO A 66 -11.43 -6.48 -16.27
CA PRO A 66 -11.11 -7.34 -15.13
C PRO A 66 -10.56 -6.56 -13.94
N ILE A 67 -10.98 -6.96 -12.74
CA ILE A 67 -10.44 -6.44 -11.49
C ILE A 67 -9.21 -7.28 -11.10
N HIS A 68 -8.15 -6.63 -10.64
CA HIS A 68 -6.95 -7.29 -10.15
C HIS A 68 -6.86 -7.17 -8.63
N VAL A 69 -6.72 -8.31 -7.94
CA VAL A 69 -6.42 -8.36 -6.50
C VAL A 69 -4.97 -8.79 -6.36
N VAL A 70 -4.15 -7.87 -5.84
CA VAL A 70 -2.69 -7.99 -5.84
C VAL A 70 -2.20 -7.91 -4.38
N PRO A 71 -1.72 -9.00 -3.79
CA PRO A 71 -1.00 -8.95 -2.54
C PRO A 71 0.40 -8.37 -2.79
N LEU A 72 0.96 -7.72 -1.77
CA LEU A 72 2.20 -6.97 -1.86
C LEU A 72 3.03 -7.19 -0.59
N ASN A 73 4.32 -7.44 -0.79
CA ASN A 73 5.28 -7.54 0.29
C ASN A 73 5.99 -6.20 0.54
N GLY A 74 6.87 -6.17 1.54
CA GLY A 74 7.64 -4.97 1.88
C GLY A 74 8.58 -4.50 0.77
N ASP A 75 9.09 -5.41 -0.05
CA ASP A 75 9.99 -5.08 -1.17
C ASP A 75 9.23 -4.46 -2.34
N ASP A 76 8.01 -4.92 -2.63
CA ASP A 76 7.10 -4.31 -3.61
C ASP A 76 6.78 -2.85 -3.25
N MET A 77 6.73 -2.52 -1.96
CA MET A 77 6.53 -1.16 -1.50
C MET A 77 7.76 -0.26 -1.67
N ARG A 78 8.96 -0.84 -1.80
CA ARG A 78 10.18 -0.08 -2.13
C ARG A 78 10.26 0.26 -3.63
N GLU A 79 9.42 -0.36 -4.47
CA GLU A 79 9.31 0.01 -5.88
C GLU A 79 8.62 1.39 -6.01
N SER A 80 9.42 2.42 -6.30
CA SER A 80 9.00 3.83 -6.30
C SER A 80 7.79 4.13 -7.20
N SER A 81 7.62 3.37 -8.30
CA SER A 81 6.48 3.49 -9.21
C SER A 81 5.15 3.08 -8.57
N ARG A 82 5.17 2.09 -7.66
CA ARG A 82 3.98 1.60 -6.92
C ARG A 82 3.68 2.44 -5.68
N PHE A 83 4.70 3.09 -5.14
CA PHE A 83 4.59 3.99 -3.99
C PHE A 83 4.15 5.42 -4.38
N LEU A 84 4.21 5.76 -5.67
CA LEU A 84 3.85 7.10 -6.17
C LEU A 84 2.46 7.58 -5.72
N PRO A 85 1.38 6.76 -5.73
CA PRO A 85 0.08 7.19 -5.23
C PRO A 85 0.09 7.56 -3.73
N ILE A 86 0.92 6.89 -2.93
CA ILE A 86 1.10 7.20 -1.50
C ILE A 86 1.89 8.50 -1.37
N CYS A 87 2.95 8.68 -2.15
CA CYS A 87 3.69 9.95 -2.23
C CYS A 87 2.78 11.12 -2.63
N GLU A 88 1.92 10.94 -3.63
CA GLU A 88 0.96 11.95 -4.08
C GLU A 88 -0.08 12.26 -2.99
N ALA A 89 -0.56 11.25 -2.27
CA ALA A 89 -1.47 11.45 -1.14
C ALA A 89 -0.79 12.25 -0.02
N VAL A 90 0.45 11.92 0.34
CA VAL A 90 1.26 12.63 1.33
C VAL A 90 1.51 14.08 0.88
N ALA A 91 1.81 14.30 -0.40
CA ALA A 91 2.02 15.64 -0.96
C ALA A 91 0.77 16.52 -0.88
N ARG A 92 -0.44 15.93 -0.93
CA ARG A 92 -1.72 16.63 -0.84
C ARG A 92 -2.22 16.84 0.60
N MET A 93 -1.55 16.29 1.62
CA MET A 93 -1.94 16.49 3.01
C MET A 93 -1.89 17.97 3.40
N THR A 94 -2.77 18.37 4.31
CA THR A 94 -2.71 19.65 5.01
C THR A 94 -1.56 19.67 6.03
N ASP A 95 -1.23 20.84 6.56
CA ASP A 95 -0.24 20.94 7.65
C ASP A 95 -0.65 20.14 8.89
N GLN A 96 -1.95 20.10 9.19
CA GLN A 96 -2.49 19.32 10.31
C GLN A 96 -2.29 17.82 10.10
N GLU A 97 -2.69 17.30 8.94
CA GLU A 97 -2.54 15.88 8.60
C GLU A 97 -1.05 15.46 8.54
N ARG A 98 -0.19 16.33 7.99
CA ARG A 98 1.27 16.12 8.04
C ARG A 98 1.78 16.07 9.48
N GLY A 99 1.28 16.94 10.36
CA GLY A 99 1.63 16.95 11.78
C GLY A 99 1.21 15.66 12.50
N GLU A 100 0.02 15.14 12.20
CA GLU A 100 -0.47 13.86 12.71
C GLU A 100 0.35 12.68 12.22
N MET A 101 0.59 12.60 10.91
CA MET A 101 1.44 11.58 10.32
C MET A 101 2.85 11.60 10.92
N ARG A 102 3.44 12.79 11.06
CA ARG A 102 4.74 12.96 11.71
C ARG A 102 4.73 12.39 13.13
N ARG A 103 3.71 12.70 13.95
CA ARG A 103 3.61 12.16 15.32
C ARG A 103 3.59 10.63 15.32
N GLY A 104 2.81 10.01 14.43
CA GLY A 104 2.75 8.56 14.29
C GLY A 104 4.11 7.96 13.94
N ILE A 105 4.79 8.51 12.92
CA ILE A 105 6.12 8.02 12.51
C ILE A 105 7.12 8.13 13.66
N VAL A 106 7.17 9.27 14.36
CA VAL A 106 8.09 9.47 15.48
C VAL A 106 7.83 8.47 16.61
N GLN A 107 6.56 8.25 16.95
CA GLN A 107 6.19 7.26 17.97
C GLN A 107 6.65 5.86 17.59
N SER A 108 6.34 5.41 16.36
CA SER A 108 6.75 4.08 15.90
C SER A 108 8.26 3.91 15.87
N MET A 109 9.03 4.91 15.43
CA MET A 109 10.49 4.82 15.46
C MET A 109 11.02 4.75 16.90
N CYS A 110 10.44 5.50 17.85
CA CYS A 110 10.80 5.41 19.26
C CYS A 110 10.48 4.03 19.87
N GLU A 111 9.38 3.39 19.45
CA GLU A 111 9.03 2.02 19.84
C GLU A 111 10.03 1.02 19.25
N VAL A 112 10.37 1.12 17.96
CA VAL A 112 11.42 0.29 17.33
C VAL A 112 12.76 0.43 18.05
N MET A 113 13.16 1.66 18.39
CA MET A 113 14.39 1.93 19.14
C MET A 113 14.41 1.25 20.52
N ARG A 114 13.25 1.10 21.16
CA ARG A 114 13.09 0.52 22.49
C ARG A 114 13.01 -1.00 22.45
N ASP A 115 12.21 -1.54 21.53
CA ASP A 115 11.71 -2.91 21.61
C ASP A 115 12.36 -3.84 20.58
N CYS A 116 13.06 -3.33 19.56
CA CYS A 116 13.73 -4.15 18.55
C CYS A 116 15.16 -4.54 18.96
N ASP A 117 15.45 -5.84 19.01
CA ASP A 117 16.78 -6.36 19.36
C ASP A 117 17.82 -6.15 18.25
N ASP A 118 17.40 -6.11 16.98
CA ASP A 118 18.31 -5.92 15.85
C ASP A 118 18.88 -4.48 15.85
N TRP A 119 20.19 -4.38 16.03
CA TRP A 119 20.89 -3.10 16.09
C TRP A 119 20.87 -2.35 14.74
N ARG A 120 20.78 -3.05 13.61
CA ARG A 120 20.73 -2.41 12.28
C ARG A 120 19.39 -1.70 12.08
N VAL A 121 18.30 -2.38 12.45
CA VAL A 121 16.94 -1.82 12.38
C VAL A 121 16.82 -0.60 13.30
N ARG A 122 17.46 -0.63 14.48
CA ARG A 122 17.53 0.54 15.36
C ARG A 122 18.36 1.68 14.75
N ALA A 123 19.49 1.39 14.11
CA ALA A 123 20.28 2.42 13.43
C ALA A 123 19.46 3.12 12.33
N ASP A 124 18.73 2.36 11.51
CA ASP A 124 17.84 2.91 10.48
C ASP A 124 16.73 3.78 11.08
N ALA A 125 16.11 3.33 12.17
CA ALA A 125 15.09 4.09 12.89
C ALA A 125 15.64 5.40 13.48
N TYR A 126 16.86 5.38 14.02
CA TYR A 126 17.55 6.56 14.51
C TYR A 126 17.82 7.57 13.38
N ASP A 127 18.27 7.10 12.22
CA ASP A 127 18.53 7.96 11.06
C ASP A 127 17.24 8.63 10.56
N ILE A 128 16.11 7.91 10.58
CA ILE A 128 14.80 8.50 10.26
C ILE A 128 14.42 9.59 11.27
N LEU A 129 14.58 9.34 12.57
CA LEU A 129 14.31 10.35 13.61
C LEU A 129 15.19 11.60 13.45
N ARG A 130 16.44 11.42 13.03
CA ARG A 130 17.37 12.51 12.72
C ARG A 130 16.94 13.30 11.48
N GLN A 131 16.56 12.62 10.39
CA GLN A 131 16.04 13.28 9.18
C GLN A 131 14.77 14.09 9.48
N LEU A 132 13.94 13.59 10.39
CA LEU A 132 12.79 14.29 10.90
C LEU A 132 13.15 15.40 11.89
N LYS A 133 14.42 15.62 12.26
CA LYS A 133 14.86 16.63 13.24
C LYS A 133 14.21 16.45 14.62
N VAL A 134 13.98 15.21 15.03
CA VAL A 134 13.49 14.87 16.39
C VAL A 134 14.67 14.74 17.35
N THR A 135 15.74 14.10 16.88
CA THR A 135 17.03 14.03 17.55
C THR A 135 17.98 14.99 16.86
N TYR A 136 18.79 15.69 17.64
CA TYR A 136 19.88 16.51 17.15
C TYR A 136 21.19 15.83 17.53
N GLU A 137 22.18 15.86 16.65
CA GLU A 137 23.56 15.83 17.14
C GLU A 137 23.75 17.10 17.98
N SER A 138 24.19 16.91 19.22
CA SER A 138 24.79 17.95 20.07
C SER A 138 26.06 18.51 19.42
#